data_AF-A0A259PQ87-F1
#
_entry.id   AF-A0A259PQ87-F1
#
_cell.length_a   1.000
_cell.length_b   1.000
_cell.length_c   1.000
_cell.angle_alpha   90.00
_cell.angle_beta   90.00
_cell.angle_gamma   90.00
#
_symmetry.space_group_name_H-M   'P 1'
#
loop_
_entity.id
_entity.type
_entity.pdbx_description
1 polymer ?
#
loop_
_entity_poly.entity_id
_entity_poly.type
_entity_poly.pdbx_seq_one_letter_code
_entity_poly.pdbx_strand_id
1 'polypeptide(L)'
;MSKTSNAVVRGLCAFATASLLSLGAAIQVQAAEFITIATGGTSGVYYPLGVALSQVYTKAIPSAKTSVQATKGSVENLNLLQAGRAELGFSLGDSLSDAWKGEADAGFKAPLKKLRTMAAVYPNYVQIVALADSGIKTLADLKGKRIAVGAPKSGTELNARAIFKAAGLGYGDFSKVEYLPFGESVELMKNRQLDATLQSAGLGVASLRDLASSQKIVVVPIPADVVAKVGDAAYQPGVIPPNTYEGQTAEVHTARIQNYLVTREDLS
;
A
#
# COMPACT_ATOMS: atom_id res chain seq x y z
N MET A 1 82.73 47.52 -16.47
CA MET A 1 84.11 47.14 -16.09
C MET A 1 84.25 47.29 -14.58
N SER A 2 84.68 46.22 -13.89
CA SER A 2 85.19 46.18 -12.49
C SER A 2 84.16 46.49 -11.37
N LYS A 3 83.92 45.72 -10.29
CA LYS A 3 84.66 44.70 -9.50
C LYS A 3 83.59 43.96 -8.62
N THR A 4 83.59 42.63 -8.46
CA THR A 4 84.08 41.82 -7.29
C THR A 4 83.95 42.52 -5.92
N SER A 5 83.58 41.93 -4.78
CA SER A 5 83.32 40.55 -4.31
C SER A 5 82.97 40.64 -2.80
N ASN A 6 82.13 39.73 -2.31
CA ASN A 6 81.97 39.14 -0.95
C ASN A 6 82.32 39.95 0.32
N ALA A 7 81.41 39.94 1.31
CA ALA A 7 81.65 39.30 2.61
C ALA A 7 80.38 39.14 3.47
N VAL A 8 80.32 37.97 4.10
CA VAL A 8 79.34 37.40 5.02
C VAL A 8 79.40 38.07 6.39
N VAL A 9 78.25 38.35 7.03
CA VAL A 9 78.11 38.21 8.50
C VAL A 9 76.73 37.64 8.85
N ARG A 10 76.79 36.56 9.64
CA ARG A 10 75.70 35.78 10.21
C ARG A 10 74.86 36.61 11.20
N GLY A 11 73.55 36.43 11.15
CA GLY A 11 72.60 36.89 12.18
C GLY A 11 71.42 35.95 12.23
N LEU A 12 71.58 34.86 12.97
CA LEU A 12 70.57 33.85 13.26
C LEU A 12 69.58 34.43 14.27
N CYS A 13 68.31 34.66 13.91
CA CYS A 13 67.24 34.89 14.89
C CYS A 13 65.90 34.36 14.39
N ALA A 14 65.58 33.16 14.88
CA ALA A 14 64.26 32.63 15.22
C ALA A 14 63.09 32.82 14.22
N PHE A 15 62.86 31.78 13.43
CA PHE A 15 61.54 31.42 12.93
C PHE A 15 60.58 31.17 14.11
N ALA A 16 59.51 31.94 14.17
CA ALA A 16 58.29 31.57 14.89
C ALA A 16 57.10 31.78 13.95
N THR A 17 57.01 30.94 12.91
CA THR A 17 55.78 30.76 12.14
C THR A 17 54.79 30.00 13.03
N ALA A 18 53.92 30.73 13.72
CA ALA A 18 52.76 30.16 14.37
C ALA A 18 51.77 29.70 13.29
N SER A 19 51.86 28.43 12.90
CA SER A 19 50.90 27.77 12.02
C SER A 19 49.57 27.64 12.76
N LEU A 20 48.62 28.54 12.52
CA LEU A 20 47.22 28.34 12.87
C LEU A 20 46.66 27.19 12.03
N LEU A 21 46.86 25.95 12.50
CA LEU A 21 46.07 24.79 12.10
C LEU A 21 44.65 25.00 12.63
N SER A 22 43.85 25.71 11.84
CA SER A 22 42.39 25.71 11.96
C SER A 22 41.92 24.30 11.62
N LEU A 23 41.79 23.46 12.65
CA LEU A 23 41.05 22.20 12.59
C LEU A 23 39.58 22.58 12.31
N GLY A 24 39.25 22.79 11.05
CA GLY A 24 37.88 22.79 10.58
C GLY A 24 37.35 21.38 10.78
N ALA A 25 36.76 21.11 11.95
CA ALA A 25 35.90 19.96 12.12
C ALA A 25 34.78 20.12 11.10
N ALA A 26 34.90 19.43 9.96
CA ALA A 26 33.79 19.29 9.03
C ALA A 26 32.67 18.64 9.83
N ILE A 27 31.66 19.43 10.22
CA ILE A 27 30.41 18.89 10.72
C ILE A 27 29.88 18.05 9.56
N GLN A 28 30.06 16.73 9.66
CA GLN A 28 29.35 15.81 8.79
C GLN A 28 27.88 15.97 9.16
N VAL A 29 27.17 16.83 8.42
CA VAL A 29 25.73 16.84 8.42
C VAL A 29 25.33 15.50 7.82
N GLN A 30 25.06 14.52 8.68
CA GLN A 30 24.46 13.28 8.26
C GLN A 30 23.09 13.66 7.69
N ALA A 31 22.93 13.48 6.38
CA ALA A 31 21.67 13.76 5.72
C ALA A 31 20.58 12.95 6.43
N ALA A 32 19.45 13.59 6.75
CA ALA A 32 18.37 12.90 7.43
C ALA A 32 17.92 11.70 6.58
N GLU A 33 17.87 10.52 7.16
CA GLU A 33 17.28 9.35 6.51
C GLU A 33 15.78 9.55 6.46
N PHE A 34 15.20 9.56 5.27
CA PHE A 34 13.74 9.64 5.13
C PHE A 34 13.18 8.23 5.07
N ILE A 35 12.12 7.98 5.85
CA ILE A 35 11.38 6.72 5.83
C ILE A 35 9.94 7.03 5.51
N THR A 36 9.63 7.02 4.22
CA THR A 36 8.26 7.18 3.71
C THR A 36 7.61 5.81 3.60
N ILE A 37 6.49 5.65 4.31
CA ILE A 37 5.69 4.42 4.34
C ILE A 37 4.45 4.63 3.45
N ALA A 38 4.45 4.00 2.28
CA ALA A 38 3.32 4.01 1.35
C ALA A 38 2.25 3.00 1.80
N THR A 39 1.00 3.47 1.93
CA THR A 39 -0.06 2.71 2.60
C THR A 39 -1.28 2.49 1.70
N GLY A 40 -2.42 3.06 2.04
CA GLY A 40 -3.66 3.01 1.29
C GLY A 40 -4.54 4.16 1.77
N GLY A 41 -5.83 4.11 1.45
CA GLY A 41 -6.78 5.08 1.98
C GLY A 41 -6.86 5.03 3.52
N THR A 42 -7.17 6.18 4.12
CA THR A 42 -7.27 6.34 5.59
C THR A 42 -8.36 5.49 6.23
N SER A 43 -9.40 5.13 5.48
CA SER A 43 -10.48 4.22 5.92
C SER A 43 -10.11 2.74 5.83
N GLY A 44 -8.91 2.40 5.35
CA GLY A 44 -8.40 1.04 5.21
C GLY A 44 -7.52 0.59 6.38
N VAL A 45 -6.87 -0.57 6.23
CA VAL A 45 -6.01 -1.16 7.28
C VAL A 45 -4.54 -0.72 7.14
N TYR A 46 -4.04 -0.51 5.93
CA TYR A 46 -2.64 -0.11 5.71
C TYR A 46 -2.28 1.22 6.38
N TYR A 47 -3.17 2.22 6.32
CA TYR A 47 -2.88 3.55 6.84
C TYR A 47 -2.59 3.54 8.36
N PRO A 48 -3.49 3.02 9.23
CA PRO A 48 -3.18 2.96 10.67
C PRO A 48 -1.96 2.08 10.99
N LEU A 49 -1.70 1.01 10.22
CA LEU A 49 -0.47 0.23 10.38
C LEU A 49 0.79 1.04 10.00
N GLY A 50 0.73 1.83 8.95
CA GLY A 50 1.81 2.75 8.58
C GLY A 50 2.07 3.80 9.65
N VAL A 51 1.03 4.35 10.28
CA VAL A 51 1.15 5.27 11.42
C VAL A 51 1.80 4.60 12.63
N ALA A 52 1.42 3.35 12.93
CA ALA A 52 2.06 2.60 14.01
C ALA A 52 3.55 2.34 13.72
N LEU A 53 3.88 1.94 12.49
CA LEU A 53 5.27 1.74 12.06
C LEU A 53 6.07 3.05 12.11
N SER A 54 5.50 4.17 11.67
CA SER A 54 6.20 5.46 11.71
C SER A 54 6.53 5.88 13.14
N GLN A 55 5.64 5.64 14.10
CA GLN A 55 5.91 5.90 15.52
C GLN A 55 7.04 5.02 16.07
N VAL A 56 7.05 3.73 15.70
CA VAL A 56 8.13 2.81 16.08
C VAL A 56 9.47 3.28 15.51
N TYR A 57 9.53 3.64 14.22
CA TYR A 57 10.77 4.10 13.59
C TYR A 57 11.24 5.44 14.13
N THR A 58 10.35 6.42 14.37
CA THR A 58 10.72 7.70 14.99
C THR A 58 11.34 7.49 16.37
N LYS A 59 10.84 6.54 17.15
CA LYS A 59 11.39 6.22 18.47
C LYS A 59 12.71 5.46 18.40
N ALA A 60 12.84 4.52 17.46
CA ALA A 60 13.99 3.64 17.35
C ALA A 60 15.16 4.28 16.57
N ILE A 61 14.89 5.22 15.66
CA ILE A 61 15.87 5.84 14.77
C ILE A 61 15.70 7.37 14.85
N PRO A 62 16.22 8.03 15.91
CA PRO A 62 16.00 9.47 16.12
C PRO A 62 16.54 10.38 15.00
N SER A 63 17.50 9.90 14.21
CA SER A 63 18.06 10.59 13.05
C SER A 63 17.16 10.52 11.80
N ALA A 64 16.20 9.58 11.77
CA ALA A 64 15.32 9.39 10.64
C ALA A 64 14.09 10.31 10.70
N LYS A 65 13.68 10.82 9.54
CA LYS A 65 12.42 11.54 9.33
C LYS A 65 11.41 10.58 8.73
N THR A 66 10.45 10.15 9.53
CA THR A 66 9.41 9.23 9.10
C THR A 66 8.18 9.98 8.60
N SER A 67 7.51 9.44 7.58
CA SER A 67 6.21 9.94 7.14
C SER A 67 5.34 8.80 6.63
N VAL A 68 4.03 8.99 6.71
CA VAL A 68 3.03 8.05 6.19
C VAL A 68 2.35 8.68 4.99
N GLN A 69 2.34 7.97 3.87
CA GLN A 69 1.69 8.41 2.64
C GLN A 69 0.44 7.58 2.40
N ALA A 70 -0.72 8.24 2.40
CA ALA A 70 -1.95 7.65 1.89
C ALA A 70 -1.89 7.53 0.37
N THR A 71 -2.34 6.40 -0.17
CA THR A 71 -2.27 6.07 -1.61
C THR A 71 -3.54 5.33 -2.04
N LYS A 72 -3.61 4.97 -3.32
CA LYS A 72 -4.63 4.05 -3.87
C LYS A 72 -4.39 2.58 -3.49
N GLY A 73 -3.28 2.26 -2.82
CA GLY A 73 -2.93 0.90 -2.37
C GLY A 73 -1.82 0.25 -3.21
N SER A 74 -1.84 -1.09 -3.28
CA SER A 74 -0.72 -1.95 -3.71
C SER A 74 -0.01 -1.48 -4.99
N VAL A 75 -0.72 -1.29 -6.10
CA VAL A 75 -0.12 -0.93 -7.39
C VAL A 75 0.62 0.40 -7.32
N GLU A 76 0.04 1.42 -6.67
CA GLU A 76 0.69 2.71 -6.49
C GLU A 76 1.92 2.58 -5.59
N ASN A 77 1.80 1.85 -4.47
CA ASN A 77 2.91 1.64 -3.54
C ASN A 77 4.10 0.97 -4.20
N LEU A 78 3.87 -0.09 -4.99
CA LEU A 78 4.93 -0.81 -5.67
C LEU A 78 5.63 0.06 -6.72
N ASN A 79 4.89 0.91 -7.44
CA ASN A 79 5.49 1.89 -8.35
C ASN A 79 6.29 2.97 -7.60
N LEU A 80 5.82 3.44 -6.44
CA LEU A 80 6.57 4.39 -5.60
C LEU A 80 7.87 3.78 -5.08
N LEU A 81 7.85 2.53 -4.63
CA LEU A 81 9.03 1.78 -4.21
C LEU A 81 10.04 1.61 -5.36
N GLN A 82 9.57 1.17 -6.54
CA GLN A 82 10.43 1.04 -7.72
C GLN A 82 11.09 2.38 -8.11
N ALA A 83 10.35 3.49 -7.96
CA ALA A 83 10.83 4.83 -8.29
C ALA A 83 11.73 5.46 -7.21
N GLY A 84 11.96 4.78 -6.08
CA GLY A 84 12.71 5.35 -4.95
C GLY A 84 12.00 6.54 -4.29
N ARG A 85 10.66 6.59 -4.40
CA ARG A 85 9.81 7.65 -3.83
C ARG A 85 9.12 7.21 -2.52
N ALA A 86 9.38 5.98 -2.09
CA ALA A 86 9.07 5.46 -0.78
C ALA A 86 10.12 4.43 -0.37
N GLU A 87 10.33 4.26 0.93
CA GLU A 87 11.25 3.28 1.50
C GLU A 87 10.55 1.98 1.87
N LEU A 88 9.28 2.09 2.29
CA LEU A 88 8.44 0.99 2.71
C LEU A 88 7.06 1.11 2.05
N GLY A 89 6.44 -0.02 1.74
CA GLY A 89 5.11 -0.06 1.18
C GLY A 89 4.37 -1.33 1.51
N PHE A 90 3.07 -1.23 1.77
CA PHE A 90 2.21 -2.40 1.89
C PHE A 90 1.74 -2.86 0.51
N SER A 91 1.62 -4.17 0.30
CA SER A 91 1.07 -4.71 -0.94
C SER A 91 0.37 -6.04 -0.72
N LEU A 92 -0.65 -6.30 -1.53
CA LEU A 92 -1.16 -7.65 -1.75
C LEU A 92 -0.15 -8.49 -2.53
N GLY A 93 -0.14 -9.80 -2.28
CA GLY A 93 0.77 -10.75 -2.92
C GLY A 93 0.55 -10.93 -4.42
N ASP A 94 -0.70 -10.90 -4.88
CA ASP A 94 -1.04 -10.95 -6.31
C ASP A 94 -0.50 -9.70 -7.04
N SER A 95 -0.76 -8.51 -6.49
CA SER A 95 -0.23 -7.26 -7.04
C SER A 95 1.31 -7.24 -7.09
N LEU A 96 1.97 -7.82 -6.08
CA LEU A 96 3.42 -7.95 -6.03
C LEU A 96 3.95 -8.93 -7.09
N SER A 97 3.25 -10.04 -7.31
CA SER A 97 3.55 -11.02 -8.37
C SER A 97 3.43 -10.38 -9.76
N ASP A 98 2.35 -9.65 -10.01
CA ASP A 98 2.12 -8.91 -11.26
C ASP A 98 3.16 -7.82 -11.50
N ALA A 99 3.53 -7.08 -10.45
CA ALA A 99 4.60 -6.09 -10.50
C ALA A 99 5.94 -6.72 -10.88
N TRP A 100 6.28 -7.87 -10.29
CA TRP A 100 7.52 -8.56 -10.60
C TRP A 100 7.58 -9.04 -12.04
N LYS A 101 6.44 -9.43 -12.62
CA LYS A 101 6.32 -9.86 -14.02
C LYS A 101 6.20 -8.70 -15.01
N GLY A 102 5.75 -7.53 -14.54
CA GLY A 102 5.54 -6.36 -15.39
C GLY A 102 4.22 -6.41 -16.15
N GLU A 103 3.14 -6.85 -15.50
CA GLU A 103 1.81 -6.94 -16.11
C GLU A 103 1.22 -5.54 -16.39
N ALA A 104 1.17 -5.15 -17.66
CA ALA A 104 0.74 -3.82 -18.09
C ALA A 104 -0.71 -3.50 -17.70
N ASP A 105 -1.60 -4.48 -17.82
CA ASP A 105 -3.02 -4.35 -17.47
C ASP A 105 -3.23 -4.15 -15.96
N ALA A 106 -2.32 -4.65 -15.13
CA ALA A 106 -2.31 -4.44 -13.69
C ALA A 106 -1.74 -3.06 -13.29
N GLY A 107 -1.20 -2.31 -14.26
CA GLY A 107 -0.62 -0.98 -14.04
C GLY A 107 0.91 -0.93 -14.00
N PHE A 108 1.59 -2.01 -14.37
CA PHE A 108 3.05 -2.09 -14.36
C PHE A 108 3.61 -2.08 -15.79
N LYS A 109 4.17 -0.95 -16.22
CA LYS A 109 4.68 -0.78 -17.60
C LYS A 109 5.89 -1.65 -17.95
N ALA A 110 6.59 -2.13 -16.92
CA ALA A 110 7.76 -2.99 -17.02
C ALA A 110 7.91 -3.75 -15.68
N PRO A 111 8.67 -4.86 -15.66
CA PRO A 111 8.98 -5.58 -14.42
C PRO A 111 9.61 -4.68 -13.35
N LEU A 112 9.04 -4.66 -12.15
CA LEU A 112 9.55 -3.90 -11.00
C LEU A 112 10.59 -4.74 -10.23
N LYS A 113 11.83 -4.77 -10.73
CA LYS A 113 12.89 -5.67 -10.21
C LYS A 113 13.62 -5.19 -8.95
N LYS A 114 13.41 -3.93 -8.52
CA LYS A 114 14.04 -3.40 -7.31
C LYS A 114 13.35 -3.85 -6.03
N LEU A 115 12.14 -4.39 -6.13
CA LEU A 115 11.32 -4.74 -4.98
C LEU A 115 11.95 -5.86 -4.14
N ARG A 116 11.83 -5.76 -2.81
CA ARG A 116 12.23 -6.79 -1.84
C ARG A 116 11.14 -6.96 -0.79
N THR A 117 10.71 -8.21 -0.56
CA THR A 117 9.75 -8.51 0.50
C THR A 117 10.46 -8.53 1.85
N MET A 118 9.96 -7.78 2.82
CA MET A 118 10.48 -7.80 4.19
C MET A 118 9.75 -8.79 5.07
N ALA A 119 8.41 -8.80 5.01
CA ALA A 119 7.58 -9.64 5.86
C ALA A 119 6.23 -9.91 5.22
N ALA A 120 5.69 -11.10 5.44
CA ALA A 120 4.24 -11.33 5.35
C ALA A 120 3.60 -10.74 6.61
N VAL A 121 2.63 -9.84 6.46
CA VAL A 121 2.09 -9.06 7.60
C VAL A 121 0.78 -9.62 8.16
N TYR A 122 -0.26 -9.76 7.34
CA TYR A 122 -1.56 -10.28 7.77
C TYR A 122 -2.40 -10.76 6.57
N PRO A 123 -3.36 -11.67 6.79
CA PRO A 123 -4.26 -12.11 5.72
C PRO A 123 -5.23 -11.00 5.34
N ASN A 124 -5.34 -10.76 4.05
CA ASN A 124 -6.33 -9.89 3.43
C ASN A 124 -7.54 -10.72 2.97
N TYR A 125 -8.72 -10.11 2.97
CA TYR A 125 -9.97 -10.73 2.51
C TYR A 125 -10.65 -9.82 1.48
N VAL A 126 -11.12 -10.43 0.39
CA VAL A 126 -12.02 -9.75 -0.55
C VAL A 126 -13.40 -9.71 0.09
N GLN A 127 -14.03 -8.55 0.19
CA GLN A 127 -15.28 -8.39 0.92
C GLN A 127 -16.26 -7.64 0.04
N ILE A 128 -17.26 -8.35 -0.47
CA ILE A 128 -18.37 -7.76 -1.23
C ILE A 128 -19.49 -7.51 -0.24
N VAL A 129 -19.83 -6.24 -0.04
CA VAL A 129 -20.89 -5.83 0.89
C VAL A 129 -21.97 -5.09 0.12
N ALA A 130 -23.21 -5.49 0.31
CA ALA A 130 -24.39 -4.90 -0.31
C ALA A 130 -25.34 -4.35 0.76
N LEU A 131 -26.17 -3.37 0.38
CA LEU A 131 -27.30 -2.95 1.21
C LEU A 131 -28.34 -4.07 1.28
N ALA A 132 -28.92 -4.32 2.46
CA ALA A 132 -29.85 -5.45 2.65
C ALA A 132 -31.12 -5.34 1.79
N ASP A 133 -31.55 -4.14 1.42
CA ASP A 133 -32.72 -3.89 0.57
C ASP A 133 -32.42 -3.86 -0.93
N SER A 134 -31.16 -4.05 -1.33
CA SER A 134 -30.75 -4.14 -2.74
C SER A 134 -31.20 -5.44 -3.44
N GLY A 135 -31.60 -6.44 -2.65
CA GLY A 135 -31.89 -7.81 -3.11
C GLY A 135 -30.66 -8.66 -3.40
N ILE A 136 -29.44 -8.15 -3.16
CA ILE A 136 -28.19 -8.85 -3.48
C ILE A 136 -27.84 -9.84 -2.36
N LYS A 137 -27.76 -11.13 -2.69
CA LYS A 137 -27.32 -12.19 -1.75
C LYS A 137 -26.23 -13.08 -2.33
N THR A 138 -26.09 -13.11 -3.65
CA THR A 138 -25.14 -13.91 -4.40
C THR A 138 -24.39 -13.05 -5.40
N LEU A 139 -23.29 -13.57 -5.95
CA LEU A 139 -22.56 -12.88 -7.03
C LEU A 139 -23.44 -12.62 -8.25
N ALA A 140 -24.35 -13.53 -8.59
CA ALA A 140 -25.25 -13.37 -9.74
C ALA A 140 -26.22 -12.18 -9.56
N ASP A 141 -26.62 -11.87 -8.34
CA ASP A 141 -27.54 -10.76 -8.03
C ASP A 141 -26.89 -9.38 -8.24
N LEU A 142 -25.56 -9.33 -8.42
CA LEU A 142 -24.84 -8.09 -8.74
C LEU A 142 -25.14 -7.60 -10.16
N LYS A 143 -25.66 -8.45 -11.07
CA LYS A 143 -26.01 -8.02 -12.43
C LYS A 143 -27.03 -6.88 -12.41
N GLY A 144 -26.76 -5.85 -13.21
CA GLY A 144 -27.58 -4.64 -13.29
C GLY A 144 -27.50 -3.73 -12.06
N LYS A 145 -26.62 -4.01 -11.09
CA LYS A 145 -26.46 -3.18 -9.88
C LYS A 145 -25.36 -2.13 -10.06
N ARG A 146 -25.37 -1.13 -9.16
CA ARG A 146 -24.34 -0.09 -9.06
C ARG A 146 -23.32 -0.53 -8.03
N ILE A 147 -22.07 -0.71 -8.46
CA ILE A 147 -21.02 -1.29 -7.62
C ILE A 147 -19.76 -0.42 -7.61
N ALA A 148 -19.17 -0.24 -6.44
CA ALA A 148 -17.80 0.25 -6.31
C ALA A 148 -16.78 -0.90 -6.30
N VAL A 149 -15.69 -0.75 -7.06
CA VAL A 149 -14.67 -1.82 -7.27
C VAL A 149 -13.29 -1.45 -6.74
N GLY A 150 -13.20 -0.39 -5.93
CA GLY A 150 -11.92 0.17 -5.47
C GLY A 150 -11.38 1.26 -6.40
N ALA A 151 -10.36 1.97 -5.93
CA ALA A 151 -9.74 3.07 -6.68
C ALA A 151 -9.13 2.55 -8.00
N PRO A 152 -9.04 3.38 -9.06
CA PRO A 152 -8.49 2.95 -10.34
C PRO A 152 -7.07 2.40 -10.19
N LYS A 153 -6.82 1.21 -10.75
CA LYS A 153 -5.53 0.50 -10.65
C LYS A 153 -5.06 0.36 -9.20
N SER A 154 -5.95 -0.04 -8.31
CA SER A 154 -5.61 -0.46 -6.94
C SER A 154 -5.57 -1.98 -6.86
N GLY A 155 -4.92 -2.53 -5.84
CA GLY A 155 -4.99 -3.98 -5.60
C GLY A 155 -6.43 -4.49 -5.45
N THR A 156 -7.32 -3.69 -4.86
CA THR A 156 -8.76 -4.00 -4.79
C THR A 156 -9.40 -4.11 -6.16
N GLU A 157 -9.09 -3.21 -7.10
CA GLU A 157 -9.66 -3.25 -8.45
C GLU A 157 -9.15 -4.47 -9.23
N LEU A 158 -7.89 -4.85 -9.06
CA LEU A 158 -7.35 -6.10 -9.59
C LEU A 158 -8.10 -7.32 -9.03
N ASN A 159 -8.34 -7.35 -7.71
CA ASN A 159 -9.13 -8.42 -7.08
C ASN A 159 -10.57 -8.45 -7.60
N ALA A 160 -11.21 -7.28 -7.74
CA ALA A 160 -12.58 -7.19 -8.26
C ALA A 160 -12.67 -7.79 -9.67
N ARG A 161 -11.74 -7.41 -10.56
CA ARG A 161 -11.67 -7.95 -11.92
C ARG A 161 -11.47 -9.46 -11.92
N ALA A 162 -10.52 -9.96 -11.13
CA ALA A 162 -10.20 -11.39 -11.04
C ALA A 162 -11.39 -12.21 -10.53
N ILE A 163 -12.00 -11.79 -9.42
CA ILE A 163 -13.13 -12.48 -8.80
C ILE A 163 -14.37 -12.45 -9.69
N PHE A 164 -14.72 -11.31 -10.27
CA PHE A 164 -15.88 -11.24 -11.15
C PHE A 164 -15.68 -12.06 -12.42
N LYS A 165 -14.49 -12.00 -13.05
CA LYS A 165 -14.17 -12.86 -14.19
C LYS A 165 -14.33 -14.34 -13.84
N ALA A 166 -13.79 -14.76 -12.69
CA ALA A 166 -13.91 -16.14 -12.22
C ALA A 166 -15.37 -16.56 -11.91
N ALA A 167 -16.22 -15.59 -11.55
CA ALA A 167 -17.66 -15.76 -11.36
C ALA A 167 -18.48 -15.69 -12.67
N GLY A 168 -17.84 -15.49 -13.82
CA GLY A 168 -18.53 -15.32 -15.10
C GLY A 168 -19.23 -13.97 -15.26
N LEU A 169 -18.73 -12.93 -14.58
CA LEU A 169 -19.19 -11.56 -14.64
C LEU A 169 -18.11 -10.65 -15.23
N GLY A 170 -18.52 -9.65 -16.01
CA GLY A 170 -17.70 -8.53 -16.44
C GLY A 170 -18.26 -7.21 -15.92
N TYR A 171 -17.48 -6.14 -16.01
CA TYR A 171 -17.96 -4.80 -15.62
C TYR A 171 -19.16 -4.32 -16.46
N GLY A 172 -19.31 -4.82 -17.68
CA GLY A 172 -20.48 -4.55 -18.53
C GLY A 172 -21.78 -5.21 -18.06
N ASP A 173 -21.72 -6.17 -17.11
CA ASP A 173 -22.91 -6.76 -16.50
C ASP A 173 -23.52 -5.87 -15.41
N PHE A 174 -22.82 -4.81 -14.98
CA PHE A 174 -23.28 -3.87 -13.96
C PHE A 174 -23.93 -2.65 -14.61
N SER A 175 -24.94 -2.07 -13.95
CA SER A 175 -25.55 -0.83 -14.47
C SER A 175 -24.64 0.38 -14.26
N LYS A 176 -23.77 0.33 -13.25
CA LYS A 176 -22.74 1.32 -12.99
C LYS A 176 -21.55 0.70 -12.28
N VAL A 177 -20.35 1.00 -12.74
CA VAL A 177 -19.10 0.66 -12.05
C VAL A 177 -18.42 1.94 -11.61
N GLU A 178 -18.17 2.05 -10.31
CA GLU A 178 -17.53 3.19 -9.69
C GLU A 178 -16.14 2.80 -9.18
N TYR A 179 -15.15 3.64 -9.48
CA TYR A 179 -13.77 3.43 -9.06
C TYR A 179 -13.43 4.33 -7.88
N LEU A 180 -13.80 3.90 -6.68
CA LEU A 180 -13.78 4.76 -5.49
C LEU A 180 -12.88 4.21 -4.38
N PRO A 181 -12.23 5.08 -3.59
CA PRO A 181 -11.69 4.72 -2.29
C PRO A 181 -12.76 4.18 -1.34
N PHE A 182 -12.34 3.42 -0.33
CA PHE A 182 -13.26 2.72 0.59
C PHE A 182 -14.25 3.65 1.29
N GLY A 183 -13.78 4.74 1.89
CA GLY A 183 -14.63 5.70 2.59
C GLY A 183 -15.70 6.30 1.66
N GLU A 184 -15.30 6.76 0.48
CA GLU A 184 -16.24 7.34 -0.50
C GLU A 184 -17.27 6.31 -0.97
N SER A 185 -16.86 5.05 -1.22
CA SER A 185 -17.81 4.00 -1.59
C SER A 185 -18.87 3.75 -0.50
N VAL A 186 -18.48 3.83 0.77
CA VAL A 186 -19.38 3.65 1.92
C VAL A 186 -20.33 4.84 2.05
N GLU A 187 -19.85 6.07 1.87
CA GLU A 187 -20.71 7.26 1.89
C GLU A 187 -21.77 7.22 0.77
N LEU A 188 -21.40 6.79 -0.43
CA LEU A 188 -22.36 6.59 -1.51
C LEU A 188 -23.37 5.48 -1.22
N MET A 189 -22.96 4.40 -0.55
CA MET A 189 -23.89 3.35 -0.09
C MET A 189 -24.86 3.86 0.97
N LYS A 190 -24.39 4.61 1.99
CA LYS A 190 -25.25 5.24 2.99
C LYS A 190 -26.29 6.18 2.36
N ASN A 191 -25.90 6.86 1.30
CA ASN A 191 -26.76 7.75 0.51
C ASN A 191 -27.58 7.03 -0.57
N ARG A 192 -27.56 5.69 -0.62
CA ARG A 192 -28.30 4.85 -1.59
C ARG A 192 -27.96 5.15 -3.06
N GLN A 193 -26.77 5.69 -3.31
CA GLN A 193 -26.21 5.96 -4.64
C GLN A 193 -25.43 4.76 -5.20
N LEU A 194 -25.07 3.81 -4.33
CA LEU A 194 -24.49 2.51 -4.66
C LEU A 194 -25.29 1.38 -3.99
N ASP A 195 -25.33 0.22 -4.65
CA ASP A 195 -26.01 -0.97 -4.13
C ASP A 195 -25.02 -1.91 -3.42
N ALA A 196 -23.78 -1.97 -3.90
CA ALA A 196 -22.71 -2.78 -3.34
C ALA A 196 -21.33 -2.11 -3.45
N THR A 197 -20.40 -2.55 -2.61
CA THR A 197 -18.97 -2.22 -2.69
C THR A 197 -18.15 -3.49 -2.54
N LEU A 198 -17.07 -3.61 -3.30
CA LEU A 198 -16.02 -4.59 -3.08
C LEU A 198 -14.82 -3.90 -2.45
N GLN A 199 -14.46 -4.35 -1.25
CA GLN A 199 -13.26 -3.88 -0.55
C GLN A 199 -12.33 -5.03 -0.26
N SER A 200 -11.05 -4.86 -0.60
CA SER A 200 -10.00 -5.82 -0.32
C SER A 200 -9.18 -5.32 0.87
N ALA A 201 -9.40 -5.92 2.05
CA ALA A 201 -8.82 -5.44 3.30
C ALA A 201 -8.70 -6.55 4.35
N GLY A 202 -8.00 -6.27 5.45
CA GLY A 202 -8.14 -7.08 6.67
C GLY A 202 -9.57 -7.03 7.23
N LEU A 203 -9.94 -8.04 8.01
CA LEU A 203 -11.25 -8.09 8.67
C LEU A 203 -11.39 -6.96 9.69
N GLY A 204 -12.62 -6.47 9.87
CA GLY A 204 -12.91 -5.36 10.77
C GLY A 204 -12.40 -4.00 10.27
N VAL A 205 -12.19 -3.88 8.94
CA VAL A 205 -11.79 -2.61 8.31
C VAL A 205 -12.78 -1.50 8.65
N ALA A 206 -12.26 -0.31 8.97
CA ALA A 206 -13.04 0.79 9.52
C ALA A 206 -14.21 1.20 8.62
N SER A 207 -13.98 1.24 7.31
CA SER A 207 -15.02 1.53 6.30
C SER A 207 -16.24 0.59 6.40
N LEU A 208 -16.03 -0.73 6.42
CA LEU A 208 -17.14 -1.69 6.47
C LEU A 208 -17.81 -1.74 7.86
N ARG A 209 -17.06 -1.48 8.94
CA ARG A 209 -17.64 -1.33 10.28
C ARG A 209 -18.59 -0.13 10.35
N ASP A 210 -18.16 1.00 9.81
CA ASP A 210 -18.94 2.24 9.75
C ASP A 210 -20.18 2.10 8.86
N LEU A 211 -20.07 1.40 7.73
CA LEU A 211 -21.24 1.06 6.92
C LEU A 211 -22.23 0.18 7.70
N ALA A 212 -21.76 -0.88 8.34
CA ALA A 212 -22.59 -1.86 9.05
C ALA A 212 -23.31 -1.26 10.28
N SER A 213 -22.69 -0.29 10.97
CA SER A 213 -23.33 0.41 12.09
C SER A 213 -24.38 1.44 11.64
N SER A 214 -24.35 1.83 10.37
CA SER A 214 -25.24 2.86 9.82
C SER A 214 -26.37 2.29 8.95
N GLN A 215 -26.14 1.14 8.32
CA GLN A 215 -27.04 0.51 7.36
C GLN A 215 -27.11 -1.00 7.59
N LYS A 216 -28.27 -1.59 7.34
CA LYS A 216 -28.37 -3.06 7.26
C LYS A 216 -27.66 -3.54 6.01
N ILE A 217 -26.73 -4.48 6.18
CA ILE A 217 -25.90 -5.00 5.10
C ILE A 217 -26.07 -6.52 4.90
N VAL A 218 -25.64 -6.98 3.74
CA VAL A 218 -25.37 -8.39 3.42
C VAL A 218 -23.92 -8.49 2.94
N VAL A 219 -23.15 -9.38 3.54
CA VAL A 219 -21.83 -9.74 3.01
C VAL A 219 -22.02 -10.89 2.02
N VAL A 220 -21.77 -10.62 0.74
CA VAL A 220 -22.01 -11.56 -0.35
C VAL A 220 -20.87 -12.58 -0.38
N PRO A 221 -21.17 -13.90 -0.30
CA PRO A 221 -20.14 -14.92 -0.31
C PRO A 221 -19.44 -15.02 -1.66
N ILE A 222 -18.13 -15.30 -1.62
CA ILE A 222 -17.36 -15.76 -2.78
C ILE A 222 -17.05 -17.25 -2.54
N PRO A 223 -17.74 -18.16 -3.23
CA PRO A 223 -17.54 -19.60 -3.09
C PRO A 223 -16.10 -20.05 -3.42
N ALA A 224 -15.64 -21.11 -2.77
CA ALA A 224 -14.28 -21.62 -2.96
C ALA A 224 -13.99 -22.06 -4.41
N ASP A 225 -14.99 -22.52 -5.16
CA ASP A 225 -14.82 -22.87 -6.58
C ASP A 225 -14.62 -21.62 -7.45
N VAL A 226 -15.24 -20.49 -7.11
CA VAL A 226 -14.98 -19.18 -7.74
C VAL A 226 -13.56 -18.74 -7.44
N VAL A 227 -13.09 -18.88 -6.20
CA VAL A 227 -11.70 -18.57 -5.84
C VAL A 227 -10.72 -19.43 -6.64
N ALA A 228 -10.97 -20.74 -6.75
CA ALA A 228 -10.13 -21.65 -7.53
C ALA A 228 -10.08 -21.29 -9.02
N LYS A 229 -11.19 -20.83 -9.60
CA LYS A 229 -11.29 -20.39 -11.01
C LYS A 229 -10.47 -19.13 -11.32
N VAL A 230 -9.98 -18.38 -10.33
CA VAL A 230 -9.06 -17.26 -10.55
C VAL A 230 -7.76 -17.75 -11.20
N GLY A 231 -7.28 -18.94 -10.83
CA GLY A 231 -6.10 -19.55 -11.43
C GLY A 231 -4.76 -18.92 -10.98
N ASP A 232 -4.77 -18.14 -9.90
CA ASP A 232 -3.57 -17.58 -9.27
C ASP A 232 -3.42 -18.10 -7.83
N ALA A 233 -2.25 -18.66 -7.51
CA ALA A 233 -1.94 -19.23 -6.20
C ALA A 233 -1.96 -18.19 -5.07
N ALA A 234 -1.89 -16.89 -5.37
CA ALA A 234 -2.06 -15.82 -4.39
C ALA A 234 -3.47 -15.80 -3.78
N TYR A 235 -4.48 -16.33 -4.49
CA TYR A 235 -5.86 -16.40 -4.03
C TYR A 235 -6.13 -17.75 -3.37
N GLN A 236 -6.51 -17.70 -2.09
CA GLN A 236 -6.84 -18.87 -1.29
C GLN A 236 -8.25 -18.75 -0.74
N PRO A 237 -9.02 -19.84 -0.56
CA PRO A 237 -10.28 -19.76 0.17
C PRO A 237 -10.09 -19.19 1.57
N GLY A 238 -11.03 -18.36 1.99
CA GLY A 238 -11.06 -17.71 3.29
C GLY A 238 -12.47 -17.69 3.86
N VAL A 239 -12.57 -17.34 5.14
CA VAL A 239 -13.83 -17.22 5.87
C VAL A 239 -13.82 -15.92 6.66
N ILE A 240 -14.91 -15.17 6.56
CA ILE A 240 -15.23 -14.04 7.44
C ILE A 240 -16.02 -14.63 8.62
N PRO A 241 -15.49 -14.62 9.85
CA PRO A 241 -16.18 -15.19 11.01
C PRO A 241 -17.51 -14.48 11.31
N PRO A 242 -18.46 -15.13 12.01
CA PRO A 242 -19.65 -14.47 12.54
C PRO A 242 -19.31 -13.22 13.35
N ASN A 243 -20.18 -12.23 13.30
CA ASN A 243 -20.10 -10.97 14.05
C ASN A 243 -18.83 -10.15 13.77
N THR A 244 -18.22 -10.33 12.60
CA THR A 244 -17.14 -9.43 12.14
C THR A 244 -17.71 -8.03 11.86
N TYR A 245 -18.94 -7.99 11.32
CA TYR A 245 -19.70 -6.77 11.08
C TYR A 245 -21.09 -6.87 11.73
N GLU A 246 -21.65 -5.73 12.12
CA GLU A 246 -22.98 -5.67 12.70
C GLU A 246 -24.02 -6.26 11.75
N GLY A 247 -24.89 -7.13 12.26
CA GLY A 247 -25.92 -7.84 11.48
C GLY A 247 -25.44 -9.06 10.70
N GLN A 248 -24.14 -9.34 10.63
CA GLN A 248 -23.60 -10.55 10.00
C GLN A 248 -23.42 -11.66 11.05
N THR A 249 -24.43 -12.52 11.24
CA THR A 249 -24.44 -13.53 12.32
C THR A 249 -23.95 -14.92 11.92
N ALA A 250 -23.78 -15.19 10.63
CA ALA A 250 -23.26 -16.45 10.10
C ALA A 250 -21.95 -16.21 9.37
N GLU A 251 -21.03 -17.18 9.38
CA GLU A 251 -19.78 -17.07 8.63
C GLU A 251 -20.01 -16.89 7.12
N VAL A 252 -19.09 -16.21 6.44
CA VAL A 252 -19.19 -15.96 5.00
C VAL A 252 -17.89 -16.36 4.31
N HIS A 253 -18.00 -17.30 3.36
CA HIS A 253 -16.87 -17.71 2.54
C HIS A 253 -16.42 -16.60 1.61
N THR A 254 -15.10 -16.47 1.43
CA THR A 254 -14.52 -15.48 0.54
C THR A 254 -13.15 -15.87 -0.02
N ALA A 255 -12.51 -14.99 -0.79
CA ALA A 255 -11.11 -15.07 -1.16
C ALA A 255 -10.21 -14.39 -0.11
N ARG A 256 -9.08 -15.03 0.19
CA ARG A 256 -7.99 -14.56 1.06
C ARG A 256 -6.71 -14.40 0.25
N ILE A 257 -6.01 -13.29 0.44
CA ILE A 257 -4.73 -12.96 -0.21
C ILE A 257 -3.75 -12.50 0.87
N GLN A 258 -2.48 -12.87 0.80
CA GLN A 258 -1.51 -12.44 1.81
C GLN A 258 -1.07 -10.98 1.56
N ASN A 259 -1.05 -10.16 2.61
CA ASN A 259 -0.38 -8.85 2.56
C ASN A 259 1.10 -8.98 2.92
N TYR A 260 1.92 -8.15 2.28
CA TYR A 260 3.35 -8.05 2.50
C TYR A 260 3.75 -6.61 2.81
N LEU A 261 4.76 -6.47 3.67
CA LEU A 261 5.58 -5.27 3.75
C LEU A 261 6.73 -5.42 2.76
N VAL A 262 6.87 -4.45 1.88
CA VAL A 262 7.81 -4.45 0.76
C VAL A 262 8.72 -3.23 0.86
N THR A 263 9.97 -3.41 0.48
CA THR A 263 11.00 -2.37 0.37
C THR A 263 11.70 -2.48 -0.99
N ARG A 264 12.84 -1.80 -1.13
CA ARG A 264 13.68 -1.78 -2.32
C ARG A 264 15.09 -2.27 -2.01
N GLU A 265 15.76 -2.85 -3.00
CA GLU A 265 17.06 -3.51 -2.87
C GLU A 265 18.22 -2.60 -2.46
N ASP A 266 18.06 -1.29 -2.65
CA ASP A 266 19.05 -0.25 -2.36
C ASP A 266 18.79 0.47 -1.03
N LEU A 267 17.89 -0.07 -0.20
CA LEU A 267 17.72 0.35 1.20
C LEU A 267 18.62 -0.49 2.11
N SER A 268 19.47 0.18 2.91
CA SER A 268 20.43 -0.42 3.85
C SER A 268 19.87 -0.56 5.25
#